data_AF-A0A7C2NIP7-F1
#
_entry.id   AF-A0A7C2NIP7-F1
#
_cell.length_a   1.000
_cell.length_b   1.000
_cell.length_c   1.000
_cell.angle_alpha   90.00
_cell.angle_beta   90.00
_cell.angle_gamma   90.00
#
_symmetry.space_group_name_H-M   'P 1'
#
loop_
_entity.id
_entity.type
_entity.pdbx_description
1 polymer ?
#
loop_
_entity_poly.entity_id
_entity_poly.type
_entity_poly.pdbx_seq_one_letter_code
_entity_poly.pdbx_strand_id
1 'polypeptide(L)'
;MKKMQKFILPVLIIAAVAIMYFGYFAPRDGLGSFSKFDPNSHASQEIIVSLVKEKGVRLDRASGESIFYVVDADGREVLVSGPSSLPPGMNDAPTIVLVGHLNRNNSFHAHDVRIRN
;
A
#
# COMPACT_ATOMS: atom_id res chain seq x y z
N MET A 1 13.15 45.24 -6.24
CA MET A 1 12.05 44.87 -7.17
C MET A 1 12.52 44.00 -8.34
N LYS A 2 13.47 44.43 -9.20
CA LYS A 2 13.94 43.61 -10.36
C LYS A 2 14.63 42.28 -10.02
N LYS A 3 15.25 42.15 -8.83
CA LYS A 3 15.89 40.90 -8.38
C LYS A 3 14.89 39.83 -7.95
N MET A 4 13.73 40.22 -7.41
CA MET A 4 12.71 39.30 -6.90
C MET A 4 11.95 38.58 -8.03
N GLN A 5 11.76 39.28 -9.15
CA GLN A 5 11.09 38.73 -10.34
C GLN A 5 11.90 37.61 -11.00
N LYS A 6 13.23 37.61 -10.87
CA LYS A 6 14.10 36.51 -11.36
C LYS A 6 13.91 35.19 -10.61
N PHE A 7 13.31 35.21 -9.42
CA PHE A 7 13.08 34.02 -8.61
C PHE A 7 11.69 33.39 -8.80
N ILE A 8 10.77 34.05 -9.53
CA ILE A 8 9.41 33.52 -9.75
C ILE A 8 9.46 32.17 -10.47
N LEU A 9 10.25 32.05 -11.54
CA LEU A 9 10.36 30.82 -12.31
C LEU A 9 11.01 29.68 -11.49
N PRO A 10 12.15 29.88 -10.80
CA PRO A 10 12.71 28.88 -9.88
C PRO A 10 11.72 28.43 -8.79
N VAL A 11 11.00 29.37 -8.17
CA VAL A 11 10.01 29.06 -7.12
C VAL A 11 8.87 28.21 -7.68
N LEU A 12 8.38 28.52 -8.88
CA LEU A 12 7.35 27.72 -9.55
C LEU A 12 7.82 26.29 -9.84
N ILE A 13 9.06 26.12 -10.29
CA ILE A 13 9.63 24.79 -10.52
C ILE A 13 9.72 24.01 -9.21
N ILE A 14 10.25 24.62 -8.15
CA ILE A 14 10.34 24.00 -6.83
C ILE A 14 8.94 23.64 -6.30
N ALA A 15 7.96 24.52 -6.47
CA ALA A 15 6.58 24.27 -6.05
C ALA A 15 5.96 23.09 -6.82
N ALA A 16 6.14 23.02 -8.14
CA ALA A 16 5.65 21.91 -8.96
C ALA A 16 6.27 20.57 -8.53
N VAL A 17 7.59 20.54 -8.30
CA VAL A 17 8.29 19.34 -7.80
C VAL A 17 7.78 18.96 -6.41
N ALA A 18 7.59 19.92 -5.51
CA ALA A 18 7.05 19.66 -4.18
C ALA A 18 5.63 19.09 -4.23
N ILE A 19 4.74 19.63 -5.07
CA ILE A 19 3.38 19.12 -5.24
C ILE A 19 3.41 17.67 -5.77
N MET A 20 4.26 17.38 -6.76
CA MET A 20 4.44 16.00 -7.24
C MET A 20 4.98 15.08 -6.14
N TYR A 21 5.99 15.53 -5.40
CA TYR A 21 6.58 14.75 -4.31
C TYR A 21 5.55 14.43 -3.22
N PHE A 22 4.92 15.43 -2.63
CA PHE A 22 3.96 15.21 -1.54
C PHE A 22 2.65 14.55 -2.01
N GLY A 23 2.27 14.72 -3.27
CA GLY A 23 1.09 14.08 -3.85
C GLY A 23 1.27 12.58 -4.12
N TYR A 24 2.43 12.20 -4.66
CA TYR A 24 2.65 10.86 -5.22
C TYR A 24 3.77 10.06 -4.56
N PHE A 25 4.84 10.70 -4.09
CA PHE A 25 6.07 10.03 -3.67
C PHE A 25 6.34 10.07 -2.17
N ALA A 26 5.79 11.04 -1.45
CA ALA A 26 6.03 11.17 -0.02
C ALA A 26 5.49 9.93 0.72
N PRO A 27 6.32 9.27 1.54
CA PRO A 27 5.87 8.17 2.38
C PRO A 27 4.71 8.62 3.26
N ARG A 28 3.65 7.82 3.33
CA ARG A 28 2.54 8.05 4.26
C ARG A 28 2.75 7.17 5.49
N ASP A 29 2.77 7.78 6.68
CA ASP A 29 2.98 7.05 7.94
C ASP A 29 1.72 6.34 8.46
N GLY A 30 0.57 6.56 7.81
CA GLY A 30 -0.69 5.88 8.13
C GLY A 30 -0.97 4.64 7.29
N LEU A 31 -2.02 3.92 7.69
CA LEU A 31 -2.65 2.90 6.85
C LEU A 31 -3.12 3.55 5.53
N GLY A 32 -3.05 2.80 4.43
CA GLY A 32 -3.69 3.13 3.18
C GLY A 32 -5.16 2.74 3.18
N SER A 33 -5.86 2.97 2.06
CA SER A 33 -7.29 2.62 1.90
C SER A 33 -7.49 1.90 0.57
N PHE A 34 -8.17 0.76 0.60
CA PHE A 34 -8.51 0.02 -0.62
C PHE A 34 -9.54 0.75 -1.47
N SER A 35 -10.27 1.73 -0.91
CA SER A 35 -11.22 2.57 -1.65
C SER A 35 -10.53 3.44 -2.71
N LYS A 36 -9.19 3.60 -2.64
CA LYS A 36 -8.38 4.31 -3.65
C LYS A 36 -7.93 3.41 -4.80
N PHE A 37 -8.17 2.11 -4.72
CA PHE A 37 -7.79 1.15 -5.75
C PHE A 37 -8.94 0.96 -6.74
N ASP A 38 -8.62 0.87 -8.03
CA ASP A 38 -9.59 0.51 -9.06
C ASP A 38 -9.61 -1.03 -9.23
N PRO A 39 -10.73 -1.72 -8.91
CA PRO A 39 -10.84 -3.17 -9.08
C PRO A 39 -10.76 -3.66 -10.53
N ASN A 40 -10.80 -2.74 -11.50
CA ASN A 40 -10.62 -3.03 -12.93
C ASN A 40 -9.18 -2.81 -13.41
N SER A 41 -8.29 -2.34 -12.53
CA SER A 41 -6.89 -2.10 -12.85
C SER A 41 -6.01 -3.24 -12.33
N HIS A 42 -5.14 -3.74 -13.19
CA HIS A 42 -4.09 -4.71 -12.81
C HIS A 42 -2.77 -4.01 -12.44
N ALA A 43 -2.77 -2.67 -12.38
CA ALA A 43 -1.59 -1.91 -11.99
C ALA A 43 -1.24 -2.21 -10.53
N SER A 44 -0.02 -2.69 -10.30
CA SER A 44 0.43 -2.97 -8.96
C SER A 44 0.75 -1.70 -8.19
N GLN A 45 0.21 -1.60 -7.00
CA GLN A 45 0.34 -0.46 -6.11
C GLN A 45 0.69 -0.93 -4.70
N GLU A 46 1.34 -0.05 -3.96
CA GLU A 46 1.71 -0.27 -2.56
C GLU A 46 0.58 0.20 -1.63
N ILE A 47 0.27 -0.60 -0.60
CA ILE A 47 -0.65 -0.23 0.47
C ILE A 47 -0.13 -0.70 1.82
N ILE A 48 -0.26 0.16 2.82
CA ILE A 48 0.10 -0.12 4.20
C ILE A 48 -1.17 -0.51 4.94
N VAL A 49 -1.20 -1.69 5.54
CA VAL A 49 -2.39 -2.27 6.18
C VAL A 49 -2.01 -2.90 7.51
N SER A 50 -2.99 -3.19 8.35
CA SER A 50 -2.77 -3.98 9.57
C SER A 50 -3.30 -5.40 9.39
N LEU A 51 -2.56 -6.39 9.90
CA LEU A 51 -2.97 -7.80 9.84
C LEU A 51 -4.11 -8.07 10.83
N VAL A 52 -5.15 -8.77 10.38
CA VAL A 52 -6.24 -9.25 11.25
C VAL A 52 -5.78 -10.52 11.95
N LYS A 53 -5.06 -10.34 13.06
CA LYS A 53 -4.34 -11.42 13.75
C LYS A 53 -5.27 -12.55 14.19
N GLU A 54 -6.50 -12.26 14.60
CA GLU A 54 -7.46 -13.27 15.03
C GLU A 54 -7.88 -14.28 13.94
N LYS A 55 -7.78 -13.91 12.65
CA LYS A 55 -8.11 -14.81 11.54
C LYS A 55 -6.94 -15.68 11.10
N GLY A 56 -5.73 -15.31 11.50
CA GLY A 56 -4.49 -16.01 11.20
C GLY A 56 -4.14 -16.01 9.70
N VAL A 57 -3.08 -16.75 9.38
CA VAL A 57 -2.56 -16.93 8.03
C VAL A 57 -2.66 -18.42 7.68
N ARG A 58 -3.16 -18.73 6.48
CA ARG A 58 -3.25 -20.10 5.97
C ARG A 58 -2.50 -20.21 4.67
N LEU A 59 -1.89 -21.37 4.39
CA LEU A 59 -1.35 -21.68 3.07
C LEU A 59 -2.38 -22.51 2.32
N ASP A 60 -2.86 -22.00 1.19
CA ASP A 60 -3.67 -22.79 0.27
C ASP A 60 -2.73 -23.74 -0.50
N ARG A 61 -2.91 -25.04 -0.29
CA ARG A 61 -2.06 -26.07 -0.91
C ARG A 61 -2.34 -26.25 -2.39
N ALA A 62 -3.50 -25.82 -2.90
CA ALA A 62 -3.84 -25.94 -4.31
C ALA A 62 -3.16 -24.86 -5.16
N SER A 63 -3.17 -23.62 -4.68
CA SER A 63 -2.54 -22.47 -5.37
C SER A 63 -1.09 -22.23 -4.93
N GLY A 64 -0.69 -22.72 -3.75
CA GLY A 64 0.59 -22.37 -3.13
C GLY A 64 0.62 -20.95 -2.55
N GLU A 65 -0.52 -20.28 -2.45
CA GLU A 65 -0.61 -18.89 -1.97
C GLU A 65 -0.92 -18.83 -0.48
N SER A 66 -0.40 -17.80 0.19
CA SER A 66 -0.83 -17.49 1.54
C SER A 66 -2.15 -16.70 1.51
N ILE A 67 -3.08 -17.09 2.37
CA ILE A 67 -4.40 -16.48 2.51
C ILE A 67 -4.52 -15.91 3.91
N PHE A 68 -4.78 -14.61 4.01
CA PHE A 68 -4.91 -13.89 5.27
C PHE A 68 -5.82 -12.68 5.11
N TYR A 69 -6.17 -12.04 6.22
CA TYR A 69 -7.03 -10.86 6.23
C TYR A 69 -6.28 -9.64 6.76
N VAL A 70 -6.56 -8.48 6.18
CA VAL A 70 -5.99 -7.20 6.59
C VAL A 70 -7.09 -6.16 6.76
N VAL A 71 -6.81 -5.14 7.55
CA VAL A 71 -7.67 -3.97 7.72
C VAL A 71 -6.95 -2.71 7.23
N ASP A 72 -7.69 -1.88 6.51
CA ASP A 72 -7.20 -0.60 5.98
C ASP A 72 -7.54 0.58 6.91
N ALA A 73 -7.20 1.81 6.49
CA ALA A 73 -7.45 3.04 7.24
C ALA A 73 -8.93 3.34 7.48
N ASP A 74 -9.82 2.81 6.64
CA ASP A 74 -11.27 3.01 6.75
C ASP A 74 -11.91 1.92 7.63
N GLY A 75 -11.12 1.03 8.23
CA GLY A 75 -11.61 -0.12 8.99
C GLY A 75 -12.15 -1.24 8.11
N ARG A 76 -11.89 -1.19 6.79
CA ARG A 76 -12.38 -2.19 5.85
C ARG A 76 -11.49 -3.42 5.91
N GLU A 77 -12.11 -4.55 6.22
CA GLU A 77 -11.44 -5.85 6.19
C GLU A 77 -11.40 -6.41 4.76
N VAL A 78 -10.23 -6.86 4.32
CA VAL A 78 -10.00 -7.38 2.96
C VAL A 78 -9.22 -8.68 3.02
N LEU A 79 -9.69 -9.67 2.24
CA LEU A 79 -8.98 -10.93 2.01
C LEU A 79 -7.78 -10.69 1.10
N VAL A 80 -6.62 -11.19 1.50
CA VAL A 80 -5.37 -11.12 0.75
C VAL A 80 -4.94 -12.52 0.34
N SER A 81 -4.64 -12.69 -0.95
CA SER A 81 -3.84 -13.80 -1.48
C SER A 81 -2.43 -13.28 -1.72
N GLY A 82 -1.43 -13.95 -1.15
CA GLY A 82 -0.04 -13.52 -1.10
C GLY A 82 0.94 -14.63 -1.49
N PRO A 83 2.26 -14.33 -1.54
CA PRO A 83 3.27 -15.32 -1.84
C PRO A 83 3.27 -16.47 -0.82
N SER A 84 3.79 -17.64 -1.23
CA SER A 84 3.87 -18.86 -0.41
C SER A 84 4.67 -18.68 0.88
N SER A 85 5.69 -17.83 0.83
CA SER A 85 6.54 -17.46 1.94
C SER A 85 6.28 -16.02 2.34
N LEU A 86 5.89 -15.81 3.59
CA LEU A 86 5.68 -14.49 4.18
C LEU A 86 6.90 -14.10 5.03
N PRO A 87 7.13 -12.78 5.24
CA PRO A 87 8.26 -12.33 6.03
C PRO A 87 8.20 -12.84 7.48
N PRO A 88 9.34 -13.23 8.08
CA PRO A 88 9.38 -13.69 9.46
C PRO A 88 9.02 -12.56 10.42
N GLY A 89 8.17 -12.84 11.41
CA GLY A 89 7.69 -11.84 12.38
C GLY A 89 6.47 -11.04 11.91
N MET A 90 5.89 -11.35 10.74
CA MET A 90 4.70 -10.65 10.22
C MET A 90 3.51 -10.65 11.18
N ASN A 91 3.33 -11.74 11.94
CA ASN A 91 2.22 -11.85 12.91
C ASN A 91 2.35 -10.88 14.08
N ASP A 92 3.57 -10.43 14.38
CA ASP A 92 3.84 -9.51 15.49
C ASP A 92 3.88 -8.06 15.02
N ALA A 93 4.14 -7.84 13.72
CA ALA A 93 4.17 -6.51 13.12
C ALA A 93 2.86 -5.73 13.33
N PRO A 94 2.93 -4.43 13.68
CA PRO A 94 1.73 -3.59 13.81
C PRO A 94 1.09 -3.30 12.45
N THR A 95 1.93 -3.11 11.43
CA THR A 95 1.52 -2.86 10.06
C THR A 95 2.44 -3.60 9.10
N ILE A 96 1.89 -3.92 7.93
CA ILE A 96 2.60 -4.56 6.82
C ILE A 96 2.38 -3.75 5.56
N VAL A 97 3.33 -3.85 4.64
CA VAL A 97 3.25 -3.27 3.30
C VAL A 97 2.91 -4.38 2.33
N LEU A 98 1.82 -4.21 1.59
CA LEU A 98 1.44 -5.08 0.48
C LEU A 98 1.75 -4.38 -0.84
N VAL A 99 2.32 -5.11 -1.79
CA VAL A 99 2.46 -4.66 -3.18
C VAL A 99 1.65 -5.59 -4.07
N GLY A 100 0.65 -5.04 -4.75
CA GLY A 100 -0.30 -5.84 -5.53
C GLY A 100 -1.42 -5.04 -6.14
N HIS A 101 -2.51 -5.72 -6.51
CA HIS A 101 -3.70 -5.09 -7.06
C HIS A 101 -4.98 -5.63 -6.41
N LEU A 102 -6.03 -4.81 -6.45
CA LEU A 102 -7.35 -5.18 -5.96
C LEU A 102 -8.13 -5.86 -7.09
N ASN A 103 -8.67 -7.04 -6.83
CA ASN A 103 -9.51 -7.77 -7.77
C ASN A 103 -10.96 -7.32 -7.69
N ARG A 104 -11.74 -7.62 -8.75
CA ARG A 104 -13.18 -7.30 -8.83
C ARG A 104 -14.03 -7.91 -7.72
N ASN A 105 -13.59 -9.01 -7.12
CA ASN A 105 -14.24 -9.65 -5.97
C ASN A 105 -13.89 -8.99 -4.63
N ASN A 106 -13.25 -7.80 -4.65
CA ASN A 106 -12.76 -7.10 -3.47
C ASN A 106 -11.72 -7.87 -2.65
N SER A 107 -11.03 -8.86 -3.22
CA SER A 107 -9.83 -9.45 -2.62
C SER A 107 -8.59 -8.75 -3.17
N PHE A 108 -7.54 -8.64 -2.36
CA PHE A 108 -6.26 -8.12 -2.80
C PHE A 108 -5.33 -9.28 -3.19
N HIS A 109 -4.68 -9.18 -4.35
CA HIS A 109 -3.64 -10.12 -4.75
C HIS A 109 -2.28 -9.44 -4.61
N ALA A 110 -1.55 -9.82 -3.57
CA ALA A 110 -0.23 -9.33 -3.23
C ALA A 110 0.85 -10.22 -3.85
N HIS A 111 1.74 -9.64 -4.63
CA HIS A 111 2.93 -10.36 -5.10
C HIS A 111 4.12 -10.16 -4.16
N ASP A 112 4.09 -9.13 -3.30
CA ASP A 112 5.11 -8.88 -2.28
C ASP A 112 4.45 -8.42 -0.97
N VAL A 113 5.04 -8.87 0.15
CA VAL A 113 4.60 -8.57 1.52
C VAL A 113 5.83 -8.27 2.36
N ARG A 114 5.85 -7.08 2.98
CA ARG A 114 6.98 -6.62 3.81
C ARG A 114 6.48 -6.18 5.18
N ILE A 115 7.33 -6.36 6.17
CA ILE A 115 7.10 -5.78 7.49
C ILE A 115 7.48 -4.31 7.45
N ARG A 116 6.63 -3.46 8.04
CA ARG A 116 6.96 -2.07 8.31
C ARG A 116 7.39 -1.97 9.78
N ASN A 117 8.68 -1.70 9.99
CA ASN A 117 9.25 -1.39 11.30
C ASN A 117 9.11 0.10 11.62
#